data_AF-A0A962N3B0-F1
#
_entry.id   AF-A0A962N3B0-F1
#
_cell.length_a   1.000
_cell.length_b   1.000
_cell.length_c   1.000
_cell.angle_alpha   90.00
_cell.angle_beta   90.00
_cell.angle_gamma   90.00
#
_symmetry.space_group_name_H-M   'P 1'
#
loop_
_entity.id
_entity.type
_entity.pdbx_description
1 polymer ?
#
loop_
_entity_poly.entity_id
_entity_poly.type
_entity_poly.pdbx_seq_one_letter_code
_entity_poly.pdbx_strand_id
1 'polypeptide(L)'
;MRYCGESCAATLAFSFALVFGLPTLATGVPSLDERAALTASQAVVGTVPQDFTLLDRREKPVRLSDYRGKPLLVSFIYTGCFSICPTQTRTLH
;
A
#
# COMPACT_ATOMS: atom_id res chain seq x y z
N MET A 1 18.30 5.88 -58.89
CA MET A 1 17.09 5.04 -58.91
C MET A 1 17.45 3.62 -58.46
N ARG A 2 16.79 3.19 -57.37
CA ARG A 2 16.52 1.82 -56.85
C ARG A 2 17.39 1.11 -55.79
N TYR A 3 18.65 1.47 -55.51
CA TYR A 3 19.40 0.76 -54.43
C TYR A 3 19.59 1.52 -53.10
N CYS A 4 19.26 2.82 -53.03
CA CYS A 4 19.37 3.65 -51.81
C CYS A 4 18.02 3.79 -51.08
N GLY A 5 17.20 2.74 -51.08
CA GLY A 5 15.89 2.72 -50.42
C GLY A 5 15.82 1.70 -49.28
N GLU A 6 16.38 0.50 -49.48
CA GLU A 6 16.33 -0.59 -48.49
C GLU A 6 17.45 -0.51 -47.45
N SER A 7 18.66 -0.05 -47.82
CA SER A 7 19.80 -0.01 -46.89
C SER A 7 19.71 1.08 -45.82
N CYS A 8 18.97 2.18 -46.08
CA CYS A 8 18.83 3.28 -45.12
C CYS A 8 17.80 2.97 -44.02
N ALA A 9 16.77 2.17 -44.37
CA ALA A 9 15.72 1.76 -43.45
C ALA A 9 16.24 0.76 -42.39
N ALA A 10 17.13 -0.16 -42.78
CA ALA A 10 17.68 -1.17 -41.88
C ALA A 10 18.56 -0.56 -40.77
N THR A 11 19.34 0.48 -41.08
CA THR A 11 20.21 1.16 -40.09
C THR A 11 19.43 2.01 -39.09
N LEU A 12 18.32 2.63 -39.51
CA LEU A 12 17.46 3.40 -38.61
C LEU A 12 16.66 2.49 -37.67
N ALA A 13 16.20 1.33 -38.14
CA ALA A 13 15.48 0.36 -37.31
C ALA A 13 16.38 -0.29 -36.24
N PHE A 14 17.63 -0.60 -36.57
CA PHE A 14 18.58 -1.20 -35.63
C PHE A 14 18.96 -0.25 -34.48
N SER A 15 18.91 1.05 -34.74
CA SER A 15 19.21 2.10 -33.77
C SER A 15 18.05 2.35 -32.78
N PHE A 16 16.80 2.17 -33.23
CA PHE A 16 15.61 2.39 -32.40
C PHE A 16 15.39 1.28 -31.37
N ALA A 17 15.77 0.04 -31.69
CA ALA A 17 15.65 -1.10 -30.77
C ALA A 17 16.61 -1.00 -29.56
N LEU A 18 17.76 -0.34 -29.71
CA LEU A 18 18.75 -0.22 -28.64
C LEU A 18 18.35 0.82 -27.57
N VAL A 19 17.53 1.81 -27.94
CA VAL A 19 17.10 2.89 -27.02
C VAL A 19 15.87 2.50 -26.20
N PHE A 20 14.98 1.64 -26.74
CA PHE A 20 13.76 1.20 -26.04
C PHE A 20 13.94 -0.06 -25.16
N GLY A 21 15.16 -0.60 -25.09
CA GLY A 21 15.45 -1.90 -24.48
C GLY A 21 15.94 -1.86 -23.02
N LEU A 22 15.80 -0.77 -22.26
CA LEU A 22 16.04 -0.84 -20.81
C LEU A 22 14.80 -1.42 -20.12
N PRO A 23 14.82 -2.67 -19.63
CA PRO A 23 13.82 -3.10 -18.67
C PRO A 23 14.02 -2.25 -17.42
N THR A 24 13.09 -1.31 -17.18
CA THR A 24 12.96 -0.75 -15.84
C THR A 24 12.66 -1.92 -14.91
N LEU A 25 13.57 -2.23 -13.99
CA LEU A 25 13.25 -3.09 -12.85
C LEU A 25 12.32 -2.29 -11.96
N ALA A 26 11.05 -2.20 -12.36
CA ALA A 26 10.00 -1.79 -11.48
C ALA A 26 9.93 -2.87 -10.39
N THR A 27 10.53 -2.60 -9.23
CA THR A 27 10.15 -3.26 -7.99
C THR A 27 8.71 -2.87 -7.72
N GLY A 28 7.78 -3.60 -8.35
CA GLY A 28 6.35 -3.37 -8.21
C GLY A 28 5.98 -3.44 -6.73
N VAL A 29 5.14 -2.50 -6.29
CA VAL A 29 4.52 -2.58 -4.96
C VAL A 29 3.83 -3.95 -4.88
N PRO A 30 4.11 -4.77 -3.85
CA PRO A 30 3.44 -6.06 -3.72
C PRO A 30 1.93 -5.83 -3.77
N SER A 31 1.26 -6.53 -4.68
CA SER A 31 -0.20 -6.43 -4.82
C SER A 31 -0.85 -6.94 -3.54
N LEU A 32 -1.66 -6.10 -2.89
CA LEU A 32 -2.46 -6.52 -1.75
C LEU A 32 -3.56 -7.48 -2.22
N ASP A 33 -3.47 -8.74 -1.82
CA ASP A 33 -4.58 -9.69 -1.95
C ASP A 33 -5.58 -9.44 -0.83
N GLU A 34 -6.64 -8.69 -1.14
CA GLU A 34 -7.67 -8.30 -0.19
C GLU A 34 -8.34 -9.53 0.46
N ARG A 35 -8.61 -10.59 -0.30
CA ARG A 35 -9.30 -11.78 0.23
C ARG A 35 -8.43 -12.51 1.23
N ALA A 36 -7.17 -12.75 0.88
CA ALA A 36 -6.21 -13.40 1.76
C ALA A 36 -6.01 -12.58 3.05
N ALA A 37 -5.91 -11.25 2.94
CA ALA A 37 -5.77 -10.36 4.08
C ALA A 37 -6.99 -10.40 5.01
N LEU A 38 -8.21 -10.42 4.45
CA LEU A 38 -9.45 -10.53 5.22
C LEU A 38 -9.55 -11.89 5.93
N THR A 39 -9.28 -12.99 5.22
CA THR A 39 -9.31 -14.34 5.82
C THR A 39 -8.31 -14.46 6.97
N ALA A 40 -7.08 -13.97 6.80
CA ALA A 40 -6.07 -13.97 7.86
C ALA A 40 -6.50 -13.14 9.09
N SER A 41 -7.14 -11.99 8.86
CA SER A 41 -7.64 -11.11 9.94
C SER A 41 -8.82 -11.73 10.70
N GLN A 42 -9.74 -12.41 9.98
CA GLN A 42 -10.90 -13.06 10.58
C GLN A 42 -10.53 -14.32 11.36
N ALA A 43 -9.48 -15.04 10.95
CA ALA A 43 -9.04 -16.28 11.61
C ALA A 43 -8.59 -16.08 13.07
N VAL A 44 -8.25 -14.85 13.47
CA VAL A 44 -7.76 -14.53 14.82
C VAL A 44 -8.82 -13.91 15.73
N VAL A 45 -10.08 -13.84 15.31
CA VAL A 45 -11.17 -13.32 16.15
C VAL A 45 -11.35 -14.21 17.39
N GLY A 46 -11.50 -13.59 18.57
CA GLY A 46 -11.59 -14.28 19.85
C GLY A 46 -10.24 -14.58 20.50
N THR A 47 -9.13 -14.33 19.80
CA THR A 47 -7.79 -14.36 20.39
C THR A 47 -7.46 -13.05 21.11
N VAL A 48 -6.45 -13.09 21.97
CA VAL A 48 -5.93 -11.90 22.63
C VAL A 48 -4.94 -11.20 21.70
N PRO A 49 -5.16 -9.92 21.34
CA PRO A 49 -4.18 -9.17 20.56
C PRO A 49 -2.88 -9.00 21.36
N GLN A 50 -1.77 -8.96 20.61
CA GLN A 50 -0.45 -8.70 21.17
C GLN A 50 -0.39 -7.32 21.82
N ASP A 51 0.61 -7.12 22.68
CA ASP A 51 0.81 -5.84 23.33
C ASP A 51 1.53 -4.85 22.41
N PHE A 52 0.76 -4.04 21.68
CA PHE A 52 1.28 -2.97 20.85
C PHE A 52 1.43 -1.68 21.66
N THR A 53 2.53 -0.96 21.43
CA THR A 53 2.75 0.39 21.93
C THR A 53 2.41 1.38 20.82
N LEU A 54 1.43 2.24 21.06
CA LEU A 54 1.03 3.32 20.17
C LEU A 54 1.38 4.67 20.80
N LEU A 55 1.41 5.72 19.99
CA LEU A 55 1.56 7.09 20.47
C LEU A 55 0.18 7.74 20.58
N ASP A 56 -0.06 8.45 21.68
CA ASP A 56 -1.23 9.31 21.80
C ASP A 56 -1.00 10.66 21.06
N ARG A 57 -2.02 11.54 21.11
CA ARG A 57 -1.95 12.86 20.46
C ARG A 57 -0.92 13.82 21.07
N ARG A 58 -0.36 13.49 22.22
CA ARG A 58 0.68 14.25 22.92
C ARG A 58 2.04 13.53 22.80
N GLU A 59 2.16 12.58 21.87
CA GLU A 59 3.34 11.76 21.64
C GLU A 59 3.74 10.89 22.83
N LYS A 60 2.81 10.64 23.75
CA LYS A 60 3.06 9.75 24.88
C LYS A 60 2.90 8.29 24.43
N PRO A 61 3.85 7.39 24.76
CA PRO A 61 3.67 5.97 24.52
C PRO A 61 2.55 5.42 25.40
N VAL A 62 1.66 4.65 24.78
CA VAL A 62 0.50 4.01 25.40
C VAL A 62 0.46 2.56 24.95
N ARG A 63 0.38 1.63 25.89
CA ARG A 63 0.32 0.19 25.61
C ARG A 63 -1.12 -0.30 25.62
N LEU A 64 -1.44 -1.25 24.75
CA LEU A 64 -2.75 -1.92 24.78
C LEU A 64 -2.99 -2.66 26.10
N SER A 65 -1.94 -3.16 26.75
CA SER A 65 -2.01 -3.77 28.08
C SER A 65 -2.57 -2.83 29.15
N ASP A 66 -2.37 -1.52 29.01
CA ASP A 66 -2.73 -0.53 30.03
C ASP A 66 -4.27 -0.34 30.13
N TYR A 67 -5.01 -0.75 29.10
CA TYR A 67 -6.48 -0.66 29.05
C TYR A 67 -7.21 -1.96 29.38
N ARG A 68 -6.49 -3.00 29.81
CA ARG A 68 -7.10 -4.28 30.22
C ARG A 68 -8.02 -4.09 31.44
N GLY A 69 -8.95 -5.02 31.63
CA GLY A 69 -9.92 -4.99 32.74
C GLY A 69 -11.25 -4.29 32.42
N LYS A 70 -11.38 -3.68 31.24
CA LYS A 70 -12.62 -3.12 30.70
C LYS A 70 -12.71 -3.38 29.19
N PRO A 71 -13.93 -3.39 28.60
CA PRO A 71 -14.05 -3.46 27.14
C PRO A 71 -13.36 -2.25 26.49
N LEU A 72 -12.51 -2.50 25.50
CA LEU A 72 -11.79 -1.49 24.74
C LEU A 72 -12.29 -1.49 23.29
N LEU A 73 -12.69 -0.32 22.80
CA LEU A 73 -13.01 -0.10 21.39
C LEU A 73 -11.81 0.56 20.70
N VAL A 74 -11.37 -0.02 19.58
CA VAL A 74 -10.29 0.53 18.74
C VAL A 74 -10.87 0.84 17.36
N SER A 75 -10.65 2.07 16.88
CA SER A 75 -11.09 2.53 15.57
C SER A 75 -9.88 3.02 14.78
N PHE A 76 -9.57 2.33 13.67
CA PHE A 76 -8.47 2.69 12.78
C PHE A 76 -8.96 3.75 11.79
N ILE A 77 -8.46 4.98 11.95
CA ILE A 77 -8.82 6.13 11.11
C ILE A 77 -7.57 6.62 10.39
N TYR A 78 -7.65 6.70 9.06
CA TYR A 78 -6.63 7.36 8.26
C TYR A 78 -7.00 8.83 8.08
N THR A 79 -6.18 9.73 8.64
CA THR A 79 -6.42 11.19 8.63
C THR A 79 -5.77 11.92 7.44
N GLY A 80 -5.17 11.20 6.49
CA GLY A 80 -4.59 11.75 5.26
C GLY A 80 -5.65 12.06 4.19
N CYS A 81 -6.67 12.83 4.55
CA CYS A 81 -7.78 13.11 3.64
C CYS A 81 -7.44 14.22 2.64
N PHE A 82 -7.56 13.90 1.36
CA PHE A 82 -7.46 14.86 0.25
C PHE A 82 -8.82 15.47 -0.16
N SER A 83 -9.95 15.01 0.41
CA SER A 83 -11.28 15.58 0.11
C SER A 83 -12.36 15.37 1.17
N ILE A 84 -12.42 14.21 1.86
CA ILE A 84 -13.47 13.95 2.86
C ILE A 84 -12.93 13.04 3.99
N CYS A 85 -13.10 13.44 5.25
CA CYS A 85 -12.79 12.59 6.41
C CYS A 85 -13.84 11.47 6.56
N PRO A 86 -13.45 10.23 6.90
CA PRO A 86 -14.40 9.13 7.03
C PRO A 86 -15.46 9.46 8.09
N THR A 87 -16.73 9.34 7.70
CA THR A 87 -17.93 9.58 8.52
C THR A 87 -17.95 8.78 9.81
N GLN A 88 -17.21 7.67 9.86
CA GLN A 88 -17.00 6.81 11.03
C GLN A 88 -16.40 7.56 12.24
N THR A 89 -15.70 8.68 12.00
CA THR A 89 -15.16 9.50 13.10
C THR A 89 -16.26 10.26 13.85
N ARG A 90 -17.39 10.55 13.20
CA ARG A 90 -18.49 11.36 13.75
C ARG A 90 -19.47 10.54 14.61
N THR A 91 -19.49 9.22 14.46
CA THR A 91 -20.41 8.32 15.18
C THR A 91 -19.83 7.74 16.47
N LEU A 92 -18.56 8.02 16.78
CA LEU A 92 -17.93 7.70 18.08
C LEU A 92 -18.19 8.82 19.12
N HIS A 93 -19.46 9.17 19.33
CA HIS A 93 -19.89 10.09 20.38
C HIS A 93 -20.11 9.38 21.72
#